data_AF-A0A9P1BRW1-F1
#
_entry.id   AF-A0A9P1BRW1-F1
#
_cell.length_a   1.000
_cell.length_b   1.000
_cell.length_c   1.000
_cell.angle_alpha   90.00
_cell.angle_beta   90.00
_cell.angle_gamma   90.00
#
_symmetry.space_group_name_H-M   'P 1'
#
loop_
_entity.id
_entity.type
_entity.pdbx_description
1 polymer ?
#
loop_
_entity_poly.entity_id
_entity_poly.type
_entity_poly.pdbx_seq_one_letter_code
_entity_poly.pdbx_strand_id
1 'polypeptide(L)'
;MRALFSEYLCCQEDWMASSLVMTESQEDSETTGGRFSWLTKPDLLVKYHNNSAIVQELIAGKLVSGQWKEHPEFPGNQEMRLYRVWMEDYEVNENRHSRNLSHVRETEGSYEGIDASALGGAVPNSNNSSTPGIPKEKKEKKEKTDDQLARAAIVKVNANLLEISQWEFKLKTAGVAPVVATAFVSQMQTEEQNLREAKSALENALAGGRPLKDVTDRLDAANTQYRGASVQIRKHATVPKARAAKAKAKGAAAPNGAA
;
A
#
# COMPACT_ATOMS: atom_id res chain seq x y z
N MET A 1 -20.86 4.00 21.56
CA MET A 1 -20.63 3.39 22.89
C MET A 1 -21.69 2.37 23.29
N ARG A 2 -23.01 2.61 23.15
CA ARG A 2 -24.03 1.62 23.53
C ARG A 2 -23.94 0.26 22.80
N ALA A 3 -23.66 0.24 21.50
CA ALA A 3 -23.57 -1.02 20.73
C ALA A 3 -22.41 -1.93 21.20
N LEU A 4 -21.24 -1.34 21.49
CA LEU A 4 -20.09 -2.07 22.03
C LEU A 4 -20.36 -2.62 23.43
N PHE A 5 -21.20 -1.94 24.23
CA PHE A 5 -21.55 -2.37 25.58
C PHE A 5 -22.55 -3.54 25.59
N SER A 6 -23.43 -3.63 24.59
CA SER A 6 -24.38 -4.73 24.45
C SER A 6 -23.72 -6.03 23.98
N GLU A 7 -22.79 -5.93 23.02
CA GLU A 7 -21.98 -7.08 22.58
C GLU A 7 -21.07 -7.58 23.72
N TYR A 8 -20.56 -6.66 24.54
CA TYR A 8 -19.78 -6.93 25.76
C TYR A 8 -20.56 -7.73 26.82
N LEU A 9 -21.81 -7.34 27.12
CA LEU A 9 -22.63 -8.06 28.12
C LEU A 9 -22.96 -9.49 27.67
N CYS A 10 -23.04 -9.75 26.37
CA CYS A 10 -23.31 -11.08 25.84
C CYS A 10 -22.11 -12.04 25.91
N CYS A 11 -20.87 -11.54 25.97
CA CYS A 11 -19.66 -12.38 25.89
C CYS A 11 -19.09 -12.83 27.25
N GLN A 12 -19.57 -12.33 28.41
CA GLN A 12 -19.03 -12.65 29.75
C GLN A 12 -17.49 -12.54 29.87
N GLU A 13 -16.83 -11.72 29.06
CA GLU A 13 -15.38 -11.60 29.06
C GLU A 13 -14.87 -10.76 30.25
N ASP A 14 -13.74 -11.17 30.83
CA ASP A 14 -13.06 -10.44 31.91
C ASP A 14 -12.38 -9.18 31.35
N TRP A 15 -12.93 -8.02 31.70
CA TRP A 15 -12.44 -6.70 31.29
C TRP A 15 -10.99 -6.46 31.71
N MET A 16 -10.54 -7.07 32.82
CA MET A 16 -9.18 -6.91 33.31
C MET A 16 -8.14 -7.58 32.41
N ALA A 17 -8.56 -8.55 31.59
CA ALA A 17 -7.69 -9.29 30.66
C ALA A 17 -7.71 -8.71 29.23
N SER A 18 -8.59 -7.75 28.94
CA SER A 18 -8.67 -7.13 27.61
C SER A 18 -7.68 -5.97 27.47
N SER A 19 -6.94 -5.91 26.36
CA SER A 19 -5.99 -4.84 26.08
C SER A 19 -6.39 -4.05 24.82
N LEU A 20 -6.51 -2.74 24.97
CA LEU A 20 -6.74 -1.83 23.85
C LEU A 20 -5.38 -1.35 23.32
N VAL A 21 -5.00 -1.82 22.13
CA VAL A 21 -3.75 -1.42 21.47
C VAL A 21 -4.05 -0.28 20.50
N MET A 22 -3.55 0.91 20.81
CA MET A 22 -3.54 2.04 19.88
C MET A 22 -2.25 2.02 19.07
N THR A 23 -2.36 1.88 17.75
CA THR A 23 -1.25 1.98 16.82
C THR A 23 -1.33 3.33 16.10
N GLU A 24 -0.38 4.21 16.38
CA GLU A 24 -0.19 5.44 15.63
C GLU A 24 0.89 5.22 14.58
N SER A 25 0.57 5.52 13.32
CA SER A 25 1.53 5.50 12.22
C SER A 25 1.54 6.87 11.56
N GLN A 26 2.75 7.41 11.39
CA GLN A 26 3.00 8.63 10.65
C GLN A 26 3.79 8.24 9.41
N GLU A 27 3.30 8.64 8.24
CA GLU A 27 3.95 8.45 6.96
C GLU A 27 4.17 9.84 6.34
N ASP A 28 5.43 10.22 6.20
CA ASP A 28 5.82 11.41 5.47
C ASP A 28 6.14 10.97 4.03
N SER A 29 5.36 11.43 3.06
CA SER A 29 5.62 11.15 1.63
C SER A 29 5.85 12.46 0.87
N GLU A 30 7.04 12.58 0.30
CA GLU A 30 7.37 13.64 -0.64
C GLU A 30 7.02 13.17 -2.06
N THR A 31 5.99 13.77 -2.64
CA THR A 31 5.60 13.52 -4.03
C THR A 31 5.82 14.78 -4.84
N THR A 32 6.66 14.70 -5.88
CA THR A 32 6.76 15.77 -6.87
C THR A 32 5.50 15.74 -7.72
N GLY A 33 4.57 16.64 -7.41
CA GLY A 33 3.37 16.88 -8.19
C GLY A 33 3.63 17.92 -9.27
N GLY A 34 2.84 17.90 -10.33
CA GLY A 34 2.97 18.90 -11.36
C GLY A 34 1.87 18.83 -12.40
N ARG A 35 1.79 19.87 -13.21
CA ARG A 35 0.95 19.86 -14.42
C ARG A 35 1.86 19.58 -15.61
N PHE A 36 1.60 18.50 -16.33
CA PHE A 36 2.26 18.28 -17.62
C PHE A 36 1.38 18.78 -18.76
N SER A 37 2.02 19.25 -19.83
CA SER A 37 1.40 19.55 -21.11
C SER A 37 2.14 18.84 -22.25
N TRP A 38 1.46 18.70 -23.36
CA TRP A 38 2.02 18.19 -24.62
C TRP A 38 2.35 19.39 -25.49
N LEU A 39 3.64 19.59 -25.77
CA LEU A 39 4.13 20.76 -26.51
C LEU A 39 4.84 20.33 -27.79
N THR A 40 4.68 21.11 -28.85
CA THR A 40 5.43 20.90 -30.10
C THR A 40 6.86 21.46 -29.97
N LYS A 41 7.76 21.12 -30.91
CA LYS A 41 9.12 21.68 -30.94
C LYS A 41 9.14 23.22 -30.99
N PRO A 42 8.30 23.89 -31.79
CA PRO A 42 8.15 25.36 -31.73
C PRO A 42 7.72 25.88 -30.36
N ASP A 43 6.74 25.24 -29.71
CA ASP A 43 6.27 25.67 -28.38
C ASP A 43 7.37 25.52 -27.32
N LEU A 44 8.19 24.46 -27.42
CA LEU A 44 9.34 24.28 -26.55
C LEU A 44 10.39 25.37 -26.76
N LEU A 45 10.64 25.79 -28.01
CA LEU A 45 11.53 26.92 -28.26
C LEU A 45 11.02 28.18 -27.59
N VAL A 46 9.72 28.49 -27.68
CA VAL A 46 9.12 29.64 -26.98
C VAL A 46 9.30 29.51 -25.47
N LYS A 47 9.02 28.32 -24.90
CA LYS A 47 9.12 28.07 -23.47
C LYS A 47 10.55 28.20 -22.92
N TYR A 48 11.54 27.73 -23.68
CA TYR A 48 12.96 27.77 -23.29
C TYR A 48 13.71 28.96 -23.93
N HIS A 49 13.02 30.09 -24.14
CA HIS A 49 13.61 31.36 -24.59
C HIS A 49 14.44 31.25 -25.88
N ASN A 50 13.95 30.49 -26.86
CA ASN A 50 14.59 30.17 -28.14
C ASN A 50 15.96 29.48 -28.01
N ASN A 51 16.23 28.83 -26.88
CA ASN A 51 17.46 28.05 -26.70
C ASN A 51 17.34 26.69 -27.39
N SER A 52 17.82 26.61 -28.63
CA SER A 52 17.73 25.41 -29.47
C SER A 52 18.55 24.24 -28.94
N ALA A 53 19.67 24.49 -28.25
CA ALA A 53 20.53 23.43 -27.70
C ALA A 53 19.79 22.65 -26.60
N ILE A 54 19.18 23.35 -25.65
CA ILE A 54 18.40 22.73 -24.56
C ILE A 54 17.21 21.96 -25.11
N VAL A 55 16.51 22.54 -26.10
CA VAL A 55 15.34 21.88 -26.71
C VAL A 55 15.74 20.61 -27.46
N GLN A 56 16.87 20.61 -28.17
CA GLN A 56 17.37 19.41 -28.85
C GLN A 56 17.75 18.31 -27.86
N GLU A 57 18.45 18.66 -26.78
CA GLU A 57 18.80 17.72 -25.72
C GLU A 57 17.55 17.13 -25.04
N LEU A 58 16.57 17.98 -24.73
CA LEU A 58 15.31 17.56 -24.14
C LEU A 58 14.55 16.62 -25.08
N ILE A 59 14.45 16.94 -26.37
CA ILE A 59 13.81 16.08 -27.37
C ILE A 59 14.53 14.73 -27.47
N ALA A 60 15.87 14.72 -27.51
CA ALA A 60 16.64 13.49 -27.54
C ALA A 60 16.34 12.59 -26.33
N GLY A 61 16.30 13.18 -25.11
CA GLY A 61 15.91 12.45 -23.90
C GLY A 61 14.46 11.95 -23.92
N LYS A 62 13.52 12.73 -24.47
CA LYS A 62 12.10 12.33 -24.60
C LYS A 62 11.89 11.21 -25.62
N LEU A 63 12.68 11.17 -26.69
CA LEU A 63 12.66 10.09 -27.67
C LEU A 63 13.10 8.77 -27.06
N VAL A 64 14.16 8.77 -26.24
CA VAL A 64 14.64 7.57 -25.52
C VAL A 64 13.65 7.10 -24.46
N SER A 65 13.06 8.01 -23.70
CA SER A 65 12.10 7.68 -22.64
C SER A 65 10.69 7.34 -23.13
N GLY A 66 10.42 7.46 -24.44
CA GLY A 66 9.09 7.20 -25.02
C GLY A 66 8.02 8.22 -24.63
N GLN A 67 8.41 9.40 -24.14
CA GLN A 67 7.49 10.45 -23.68
C GLN A 67 7.09 11.42 -24.81
N TRP A 68 6.66 10.87 -25.94
CA TRP A 68 6.25 11.62 -27.12
C TRP A 68 5.05 10.95 -27.79
N LYS A 69 4.31 11.71 -28.61
CA LYS A 69 3.23 11.20 -29.46
C LYS A 69 3.12 12.01 -30.75
N GLU A 70 2.48 11.44 -31.75
CA GLU A 70 2.21 12.14 -33.01
C GLU A 70 1.11 13.19 -32.84
N HIS A 71 1.19 14.26 -33.64
CA HIS A 71 0.14 15.28 -33.67
C HIS A 71 -1.09 14.71 -34.38
N PRO A 72 -2.31 14.87 -33.82
CA PRO A 72 -3.52 14.33 -34.43
C PRO A 72 -3.82 14.94 -35.81
N GLU A 73 -3.48 16.21 -36.01
CA GLU A 73 -3.72 16.92 -37.29
C GLU A 73 -2.57 16.78 -38.30
N PHE A 74 -1.37 16.36 -37.87
CA PHE A 74 -0.18 16.28 -38.72
C PHE A 74 0.58 14.96 -38.48
N PRO A 75 -0.03 13.81 -38.81
CA PRO A 75 0.63 12.51 -38.65
C PRO A 75 1.89 12.45 -39.52
N GLY A 76 2.95 11.82 -39.00
CA GLY A 76 4.23 11.66 -39.70
C GLY A 76 5.15 12.90 -39.74
N ASN A 77 4.69 14.10 -39.41
CA ASN A 77 5.57 15.28 -39.35
C ASN A 77 6.37 15.28 -38.04
N GLN A 78 7.70 15.13 -38.14
CA GLN A 78 8.59 15.06 -36.98
C GLN A 78 8.66 16.35 -36.18
N GLU A 79 8.47 17.51 -36.83
CA GLU A 79 8.55 18.81 -36.17
C GLU A 79 7.30 19.13 -35.33
N MET A 80 6.16 18.58 -35.74
CA MET A 80 4.88 18.75 -35.05
C MET A 80 4.65 17.69 -33.97
N ARG A 81 5.62 16.80 -33.72
CA ARG A 81 5.52 15.81 -32.64
C ARG A 81 5.34 16.50 -31.30
N LEU A 82 4.48 15.91 -30.49
CA LEU A 82 4.13 16.39 -29.18
C LEU A 82 5.00 15.69 -28.14
N TYR A 83 5.68 16.48 -27.31
CA TYR A 83 6.54 16.01 -26.23
C TYR A 83 5.92 16.31 -24.88
N ARG A 84 5.95 15.34 -23.95
CA ARG A 84 5.41 15.51 -22.60
C ARG A 84 6.39 16.31 -21.74
N VAL A 85 6.00 17.51 -21.34
CA VAL A 85 6.84 18.42 -20.55
C VAL A 85 6.08 18.96 -19.35
N TRP A 86 6.74 19.02 -18.21
CA TRP A 86 6.21 19.64 -16.99
C TRP A 86 6.10 21.15 -17.17
N MET A 87 4.92 21.72 -16.93
CA MET A 87 4.64 23.15 -17.00
C MET A 87 4.92 23.83 -15.67
N GLU A 88 4.52 23.17 -14.59
CA GLU A 88 4.67 23.63 -13.22
C GLU A 88 5.07 22.41 -12.40
N ASP A 89 6.16 22.54 -11.64
CA ASP A 89 6.60 21.58 -10.65
C ASP A 89 6.24 22.15 -9.29
N TYR A 90 5.49 21.41 -8.48
CA TYR A 90 5.27 21.75 -7.09
C TYR A 90 5.58 20.55 -6.20
N GLU A 91 6.33 20.81 -5.15
CA GLU A 91 6.65 19.80 -4.16
C GLU A 91 5.43 19.63 -3.26
N VAL A 92 4.78 18.46 -3.33
CA VAL A 92 3.73 18.10 -2.38
C VAL A 92 4.39 17.30 -1.27
N ASN A 93 4.46 17.91 -0.08
CA ASN A 93 4.82 17.19 1.13
C ASN A 93 3.53 16.73 1.82
N GLU A 94 3.15 15.47 1.61
CA GLU A 94 1.99 14.89 2.27
C GLU A 94 2.45 14.21 3.56
N ASN A 95 2.10 14.81 4.70
CA ASN A 95 2.25 14.17 6.00
C ASN A 95 0.93 13.48 6.38
N ARG A 96 0.91 12.15 6.25
CA ARG A 96 -0.26 11.33 6.55
C ARG A 96 -0.13 10.75 7.95
N HIS A 97 -0.99 11.23 8.85
CA HIS A 97 -1.17 10.63 10.17
C HIS A 97 -2.33 9.65 10.11
N SER A 98 -2.09 8.40 10.49
CA SER A 98 -3.17 7.43 10.69
C SER A 98 -3.09 6.79 12.07
N ARG A 99 -4.21 6.85 12.80
CA ARG A 99 -4.39 6.22 14.10
C ARG A 99 -5.35 5.06 13.95
N ASN A 100 -4.88 3.88 14.29
CA ASN A 100 -5.70 2.67 14.34
C ASN A 100 -5.84 2.22 15.80
N LEU A 101 -7.07 1.99 16.22
CA LEU A 101 -7.39 1.38 17.51
C LEU A 101 -7.77 -0.07 17.26
N SER A 102 -6.99 -1.00 17.78
CA SER A 102 -7.29 -2.44 17.72
C SER A 102 -7.53 -2.97 19.13
N HIS A 103 -8.64 -3.67 19.31
CA HIS A 103 -8.92 -4.41 20.54
C HIS A 103 -8.26 -5.79 20.43
N VAL A 104 -7.37 -6.12 21.36
CA VAL A 104 -6.74 -7.44 21.44
C VAL A 104 -7.34 -8.15 22.64
N ARG A 105 -8.07 -9.23 22.37
CA ARG A 105 -8.58 -10.14 23.40
C ARG A 105 -7.48 -11.18 23.68
N GLU A 106 -6.91 -11.16 24.87
CA GLU A 106 -6.07 -12.27 25.33
C GLU A 106 -7.01 -13.42 25.71
N THR A 107 -7.19 -14.37 24.79
CA THR A 107 -7.88 -15.63 25.10
C THR A 107 -6.91 -16.78 24.86
N GLU A 108 -6.14 -17.12 25.90
CA GLU A 108 -5.72 -18.51 26.08
C GLU A 108 -6.92 -19.28 26.66
N GLY A 109 -7.80 -19.73 25.78
CA GLY A 109 -9.01 -20.44 26.19
C GLY A 109 -9.54 -21.28 25.05
N SER A 110 -9.33 -22.60 25.15
CA SER A 110 -10.00 -23.61 24.34
C SER A 110 -11.51 -23.37 24.35
N TYR A 111 -12.05 -22.81 23.27
CA TYR A 111 -13.49 -22.67 23.07
C TYR A 111 -13.96 -23.89 22.29
N GLU A 112 -14.43 -24.92 23.01
CA GLU A 112 -15.24 -25.99 22.43
C GLU A 112 -16.55 -25.41 21.89
N GLY A 113 -16.97 -25.93 20.74
CA GLY A 113 -17.87 -25.28 19.81
C GLY A 113 -19.25 -24.95 20.35
N ILE A 114 -19.73 -23.77 19.94
CA ILE A 114 -21.15 -23.48 19.83
C ILE A 114 -21.42 -23.14 18.36
N ASP A 115 -22.33 -23.90 17.75
CA ASP A 115 -22.73 -23.83 16.33
C ASP A 115 -23.14 -22.41 15.92
N ALA A 116 -22.34 -21.81 15.03
CA ALA A 116 -22.56 -20.47 14.49
C ALA A 116 -23.59 -20.42 13.34
N SER A 117 -24.69 -21.18 13.44
CA SER A 117 -25.75 -21.21 12.41
C SER A 117 -27.08 -20.54 12.81
N ALA A 118 -27.17 -19.92 13.99
CA ALA A 118 -28.47 -19.47 14.52
C ALA A 118 -28.72 -17.96 14.65
N LEU A 119 -27.76 -17.07 14.38
CA LEU A 119 -27.99 -15.62 14.56
C LEU A 119 -27.49 -14.79 13.38
N GLY A 120 -28.33 -14.73 12.34
CA GLY A 120 -28.31 -13.66 11.36
C GLY A 120 -28.68 -12.33 12.04
N GLY A 121 -27.73 -11.38 12.03
CA GLY A 121 -27.93 -10.05 12.58
C GLY A 121 -26.90 -9.08 11.99
N ALA A 122 -27.17 -8.59 10.78
CA ALA A 122 -26.37 -7.55 10.15
C ALA A 122 -26.47 -6.24 10.96
N VAL A 123 -25.34 -5.75 11.46
CA VAL A 123 -25.25 -4.44 12.14
C VAL A 123 -24.87 -3.38 11.11
N PRO A 124 -25.72 -2.36 10.84
CA PRO A 124 -25.35 -1.25 9.98
C PRO A 124 -24.55 -0.20 10.76
N ASN A 125 -23.33 0.09 10.30
CA ASN A 125 -22.51 1.18 10.82
C ASN A 125 -22.93 2.50 10.16
N SER A 126 -23.59 3.38 10.92
CA SER A 126 -24.02 4.72 10.49
C SER A 126 -23.41 5.78 11.40
N ASN A 127 -22.42 6.50 10.90
CA ASN A 127 -22.01 7.80 11.42
C ASN A 127 -21.81 8.73 10.23
N ASN A 128 -22.74 9.65 9.98
CA ASN A 128 -22.37 10.98 9.48
C ASN A 128 -23.42 12.03 9.83
N SER A 129 -22.87 13.16 10.30
CA SER A 129 -23.54 14.33 10.84
C SER A 129 -24.27 15.16 9.80
N SER A 130 -25.34 15.80 10.26
CA SER A 130 -26.33 16.57 9.53
C SER A 130 -25.81 17.85 8.86
N THR A 131 -26.27 18.10 7.63
CA THR A 131 -26.48 19.45 7.09
C THR A 131 -27.74 19.38 6.21
N PRO A 132 -28.76 20.24 6.40
CA PRO A 132 -30.01 20.14 5.67
C PRO A 132 -29.88 20.83 4.30
N GLY A 133 -29.93 20.05 3.22
CA GLY A 133 -29.95 20.62 1.88
C GLY A 133 -30.06 19.59 0.76
N ILE A 134 -31.26 19.50 0.18
CA ILE A 134 -31.59 18.97 -1.15
C ILE A 134 -31.57 17.41 -1.25
N PRO A 135 -32.70 16.76 -1.57
CA PRO A 135 -32.74 15.32 -1.78
C PRO A 135 -32.03 14.97 -3.09
N LYS A 136 -30.79 14.48 -2.99
CA LYS A 136 -30.08 13.80 -4.08
C LYS A 136 -30.51 12.33 -4.05
N GLU A 137 -31.06 11.86 -5.17
CA GLU A 137 -31.34 10.44 -5.41
C GLU A 137 -30.11 9.60 -5.05
N LYS A 138 -30.31 8.63 -4.17
CA LYS A 138 -29.33 7.61 -3.82
C LYS A 138 -28.98 6.83 -5.07
N LYS A 139 -27.82 7.12 -5.67
CA LYS A 139 -27.18 6.25 -6.66
C LYS A 139 -26.93 4.90 -5.99
N GLU A 140 -27.63 3.85 -6.43
CA GLU A 140 -27.39 2.47 -6.00
C GLU A 140 -25.90 2.15 -6.17
N LYS A 141 -25.24 1.74 -5.08
CA LYS A 141 -23.89 1.19 -5.15
C LYS A 141 -24.00 -0.10 -5.95
N LYS A 142 -23.48 -0.11 -7.18
CA LYS A 142 -23.28 -1.34 -7.94
C LYS A 142 -22.47 -2.30 -7.08
N GLU A 143 -23.11 -3.38 -6.66
CA GLU A 143 -22.47 -4.53 -6.02
C GLU A 143 -21.38 -5.04 -6.98
N LYS A 144 -20.15 -5.23 -6.46
CA LYS A 144 -19.06 -5.73 -7.29
C LYS A 144 -19.37 -7.18 -7.63
N THR A 145 -19.30 -7.52 -8.91
CA THR A 145 -19.48 -8.90 -9.35
C THR A 145 -18.36 -9.78 -8.81
N ASP A 146 -18.64 -11.07 -8.60
CA ASP A 146 -17.65 -12.04 -8.12
C ASP A 146 -16.39 -12.08 -9.00
N ASP A 147 -16.53 -11.86 -10.31
CA ASP A 147 -15.41 -11.72 -11.25
C ASP A 147 -14.50 -10.52 -10.91
N GLN A 148 -15.07 -9.37 -10.52
CA GLN A 148 -14.29 -8.21 -10.09
C GLN A 148 -13.55 -8.47 -8.78
N LEU A 149 -14.17 -9.18 -7.85
CA LEU A 149 -13.54 -9.57 -6.58
C LEU A 149 -12.39 -10.56 -6.82
N ALA A 150 -12.59 -11.56 -7.67
CA ALA A 150 -11.56 -12.54 -8.04
C ALA A 150 -10.37 -11.87 -8.75
N ARG A 151 -10.60 -10.95 -9.68
CA ARG A 151 -9.53 -10.17 -10.33
C ARG A 151 -8.77 -9.31 -9.32
N ALA A 152 -9.46 -8.68 -8.38
CA ALA A 152 -8.80 -7.91 -7.32
C ALA A 152 -7.94 -8.81 -6.41
N ALA A 153 -8.40 -10.03 -6.10
CA ALA A 153 -7.64 -11.02 -5.35
C ALA A 153 -6.35 -11.43 -6.09
N ILE A 154 -6.41 -11.65 -7.41
CA ILE A 154 -5.23 -11.94 -8.24
C ILE A 154 -4.20 -10.82 -8.17
N VAL A 155 -4.64 -9.55 -8.29
CA VAL A 155 -3.74 -8.39 -8.20
C VAL A 155 -3.03 -8.35 -6.84
N LYS A 156 -3.77 -8.62 -5.75
CA LYS A 156 -3.22 -8.67 -4.40
C LYS A 156 -2.17 -9.78 -4.24
N VAL A 157 -2.40 -10.94 -4.82
CA VAL A 157 -1.44 -12.07 -4.79
C VAL A 157 -0.19 -11.75 -5.59
N ASN A 158 -0.32 -11.10 -6.76
CA ASN A 158 0.85 -10.66 -7.53
C ASN A 158 1.74 -9.68 -6.74
N ALA A 159 1.14 -8.80 -5.95
CA ALA A 159 1.90 -7.91 -5.07
C ALA A 159 2.66 -8.69 -3.97
N ASN A 160 2.03 -9.71 -3.36
CA ASN A 160 2.69 -10.56 -2.36
C ASN A 160 3.82 -11.39 -2.97
N LEU A 161 3.65 -11.95 -4.17
CA LEU A 161 4.71 -12.67 -4.88
C LEU A 161 5.91 -11.77 -5.19
N LEU A 162 5.66 -10.52 -5.56
CA LEU A 162 6.72 -9.54 -5.76
C LEU A 162 7.45 -9.24 -4.43
N GLU A 163 6.71 -9.11 -3.32
CA GLU A 163 7.32 -8.92 -2.00
C GLU A 163 8.20 -10.12 -1.61
N ILE A 164 7.75 -11.35 -1.89
CA ILE A 164 8.50 -12.58 -1.59
C ILE A 164 9.87 -12.57 -2.26
N SER A 165 9.92 -12.22 -3.55
CA SER A 165 11.19 -12.18 -4.30
C SER A 165 12.21 -11.17 -3.75
N GLN A 166 11.77 -10.22 -2.92
CA GLN A 166 12.65 -9.22 -2.30
C GLN A 166 13.18 -9.63 -0.92
N TRP A 167 12.66 -10.70 -0.29
CA TRP A 167 13.04 -11.05 1.10
C TRP A 167 14.51 -11.36 1.25
N GLU A 168 15.13 -12.05 0.29
CA GLU A 168 16.55 -12.37 0.33
C GLU A 168 17.41 -11.08 0.43
N PHE A 169 17.11 -10.11 -0.43
CA PHE A 169 17.80 -8.82 -0.43
C PHE A 169 17.55 -8.02 0.85
N LYS A 170 16.29 -7.99 1.33
CA LYS A 170 15.92 -7.27 2.55
C LYS A 170 16.62 -7.85 3.79
N LEU A 171 16.64 -9.18 3.92
CA LEU A 171 17.30 -9.86 5.05
C LEU A 171 18.82 -9.66 5.02
N LYS A 172 19.43 -9.71 3.83
CA LYS A 172 20.86 -9.43 3.66
C LYS A 172 21.21 -8.00 4.04
N THR A 173 20.39 -7.03 3.62
CA THR A 173 20.58 -5.60 3.93
C THR A 173 20.37 -5.33 5.42
N ALA A 174 19.47 -6.06 6.07
CA ALA A 174 19.23 -5.97 7.50
C ALA A 174 20.34 -6.61 8.36
N GLY A 175 21.34 -7.25 7.74
CA GLY A 175 22.43 -7.90 8.47
C GLY A 175 21.99 -9.16 9.21
N VAL A 176 20.90 -9.79 8.78
CA VAL A 176 20.45 -11.07 9.36
C VAL A 176 21.49 -12.15 9.06
N ALA A 177 21.79 -12.98 10.06
CA ALA A 177 22.75 -14.07 9.92
C ALA A 177 22.40 -14.97 8.71
N PRO A 178 23.37 -15.36 7.86
CA PRO A 178 23.09 -16.08 6.61
C PRO A 178 22.23 -17.34 6.80
N VAL A 179 22.51 -18.14 7.83
CA VAL A 179 21.76 -19.37 8.12
C VAL A 179 20.28 -19.08 8.41
N VAL A 180 20.00 -18.01 9.16
CA VAL A 180 18.63 -17.59 9.49
C VAL A 180 17.94 -17.02 8.25
N ALA A 181 18.67 -16.22 7.45
CA ALA A 181 18.15 -15.69 6.20
C ALA A 181 17.76 -16.81 5.22
N THR A 182 18.59 -17.84 5.07
CA THR A 182 18.29 -19.02 4.24
C THR A 182 17.04 -19.76 4.73
N ALA A 183 16.88 -19.95 6.04
CA ALA A 183 15.68 -20.58 6.60
C ALA A 183 14.41 -19.79 6.28
N PHE A 184 14.44 -18.47 6.45
CA PHE A 184 13.30 -17.60 6.12
C PHE A 184 12.99 -17.57 4.62
N VAL A 185 14.02 -17.53 3.77
CA VAL A 185 13.82 -17.59 2.31
C VAL A 185 13.20 -18.93 1.90
N SER A 186 13.67 -20.05 2.46
CA SER A 186 13.09 -21.37 2.19
C SER A 186 11.62 -21.47 2.64
N GLN A 187 11.28 -20.92 3.80
CA GLN A 187 9.89 -20.79 4.25
C GLN A 187 9.06 -19.96 3.26
N MET A 188 9.57 -18.81 2.79
CA MET A 188 8.86 -17.97 1.83
C MET A 188 8.70 -18.59 0.45
N GLN A 189 9.64 -19.41 0.01
CA GLN A 189 9.50 -20.18 -1.24
C GLN A 189 8.35 -21.19 -1.14
N THR A 190 8.13 -21.78 0.04
CA THR A 190 7.00 -22.68 0.26
C THR A 190 5.67 -21.92 0.16
N GLU A 191 5.58 -20.75 0.81
CA GLU A 191 4.40 -19.87 0.70
C GLU A 191 4.21 -19.33 -0.72
N GLU A 192 5.29 -19.06 -1.45
CA GLU A 192 5.25 -18.64 -2.85
C GLU A 192 4.57 -19.71 -3.72
N GLN A 193 4.96 -20.98 -3.54
CA GLN A 193 4.40 -22.10 -4.27
C GLN A 193 2.90 -22.25 -3.97
N ASN A 194 2.51 -22.16 -2.70
CA ASN A 194 1.11 -22.20 -2.28
C ASN A 194 0.27 -21.08 -2.94
N LEU A 195 0.80 -19.86 -2.97
CA LEU A 195 0.14 -18.71 -3.63
C LEU A 195 0.05 -18.89 -5.14
N ARG A 196 1.10 -19.40 -5.81
CA ARG A 196 1.10 -19.65 -7.26
C ARG A 196 0.05 -20.71 -7.63
N GLU A 197 -0.04 -21.80 -6.87
CA GLU A 197 -1.01 -22.86 -7.09
C GLU A 197 -2.45 -22.36 -6.90
N ALA A 198 -2.73 -21.65 -5.80
CA ALA A 198 -4.05 -21.11 -5.54
C ALA A 198 -4.46 -20.05 -6.58
N LYS A 199 -3.52 -19.20 -7.01
CA LYS A 199 -3.74 -18.23 -8.09
C LYS A 199 -4.06 -18.95 -9.41
N SER A 200 -3.27 -19.94 -9.79
CA SER A 200 -3.50 -20.70 -11.03
C SER A 200 -4.87 -21.40 -11.01
N ALA A 201 -5.27 -21.96 -9.86
CA ALA A 201 -6.60 -22.56 -9.70
C ALA A 201 -7.72 -21.53 -9.91
N LEU A 202 -7.59 -20.32 -9.36
CA LEU A 202 -8.56 -19.24 -9.54
C LEU A 202 -8.61 -18.75 -11.00
N GLU A 203 -7.47 -18.58 -11.66
CA GLU A 203 -7.40 -18.18 -13.08
C GLU A 203 -8.05 -19.23 -13.99
N ASN A 204 -7.81 -20.52 -13.72
CA ASN A 204 -8.45 -21.62 -14.45
C ASN A 204 -9.97 -21.66 -14.22
N ALA A 205 -10.43 -21.41 -12.99
CA ALA A 205 -11.86 -21.35 -12.67
C ALA A 205 -12.55 -20.17 -13.36
N LEU A 206 -11.91 -18.99 -13.38
CA LEU A 206 -12.38 -17.81 -14.10
C LEU A 206 -12.49 -18.06 -15.60
N ALA A 207 -11.45 -18.62 -16.22
CA ALA A 207 -11.44 -18.92 -17.64
C ALA A 207 -12.50 -19.98 -18.01
N GLY A 208 -12.76 -20.93 -17.12
CA GLY A 208 -13.75 -21.99 -17.31
C GLY A 208 -15.18 -21.65 -16.89
N GLY A 209 -15.44 -20.44 -16.37
CA GLY A 209 -16.75 -20.06 -15.85
C GLY A 209 -17.24 -20.93 -14.69
N ARG A 210 -16.32 -21.52 -13.91
CA ARG A 210 -16.63 -22.38 -12.76
C ARG A 210 -17.01 -21.54 -11.54
N PRO A 211 -17.76 -22.09 -10.56
CA PRO A 211 -18.03 -21.41 -9.31
C PRO A 211 -16.72 -20.97 -8.63
N LEU A 212 -16.67 -19.70 -8.23
CA LEU A 212 -15.46 -19.06 -7.73
C LEU A 212 -15.25 -19.20 -6.22
N LYS A 213 -16.30 -19.49 -5.46
CA LYS A 213 -16.28 -19.45 -3.99
C LYS A 213 -15.18 -20.31 -3.37
N ASP A 214 -15.12 -21.58 -3.72
CA ASP A 214 -14.16 -22.51 -3.10
C ASP A 214 -12.70 -22.16 -3.45
N VAL A 215 -12.46 -21.70 -4.68
CA VAL A 215 -11.12 -21.30 -5.14
C VAL A 215 -10.70 -19.94 -4.57
N THR A 216 -11.63 -19.01 -4.34
CA THR A 216 -11.35 -17.75 -3.63
C THR A 216 -11.05 -18.00 -2.16
N ASP A 217 -11.80 -18.87 -1.49
CA ASP A 217 -11.56 -19.22 -0.08
C ASP A 217 -10.18 -19.87 0.10
N ARG A 218 -9.79 -20.75 -0.82
CA ARG A 218 -8.43 -21.33 -0.85
C ARG A 218 -7.36 -20.28 -1.06
N LEU A 219 -7.58 -19.30 -1.94
CA LEU A 219 -6.63 -18.21 -2.17
C LEU A 219 -6.50 -17.29 -0.94
N ASP A 220 -7.60 -17.02 -0.24
CA ASP A 220 -7.60 -16.23 0.98
C ASP A 220 -6.92 -16.96 2.15
N ALA A 221 -7.10 -18.28 2.26
CA ALA A 221 -6.36 -19.10 3.20
C ALA A 221 -4.85 -19.04 2.95
N ALA A 222 -4.41 -19.22 1.69
CA ALA A 222 -3.00 -19.11 1.32
C ALA A 222 -2.43 -17.70 1.59
N ASN A 223 -3.20 -16.65 1.30
CA ASN A 223 -2.81 -15.27 1.65
C ASN A 223 -2.68 -15.06 3.16
N THR A 224 -3.53 -15.68 3.96
CA THR A 224 -3.49 -15.59 5.42
C THR A 224 -2.25 -16.28 5.99
N GLN A 225 -1.90 -17.45 5.45
CA GLN A 225 -0.66 -18.18 5.78
C GLN A 225 0.58 -17.35 5.46
N TYR A 226 0.68 -16.82 4.24
CA TYR A 226 1.75 -15.91 3.83
C TYR A 226 1.89 -14.70 4.77
N ARG A 227 0.77 -14.07 5.13
CA ARG A 227 0.77 -12.93 6.07
C ARG A 227 1.29 -13.33 7.45
N GLY A 228 0.85 -14.46 7.98
CA GLY A 228 1.35 -14.97 9.26
C GLY A 228 2.86 -15.21 9.24
N ALA A 229 3.35 -15.88 8.20
CA ALA A 229 4.77 -16.18 8.05
C ALA A 229 5.62 -14.90 7.82
N SER A 230 5.17 -13.98 6.97
CA SER A 230 5.89 -12.73 6.68
C SER A 230 6.01 -11.79 7.90
N VAL A 231 5.05 -11.81 8.83
CA VAL A 231 5.14 -11.02 10.09
C VAL A 231 6.37 -11.41 10.90
N GLN A 232 6.71 -12.70 10.97
CA GLN A 232 7.90 -13.15 11.69
C GLN A 232 9.17 -12.64 11.02
N ILE A 233 9.25 -12.75 9.70
CA ILE A 233 10.42 -12.30 8.90
C ILE A 233 10.60 -10.79 9.01
N ARG A 234 9.52 -10.01 8.96
CA ARG A 234 9.55 -8.55 9.11
C ARG A 234 10.20 -8.11 10.41
N LYS A 235 9.98 -8.82 11.52
CA LYS A 235 10.63 -8.50 12.82
C LYS A 235 12.15 -8.60 12.76
N HIS A 236 12.68 -9.45 11.88
CA HIS A 236 14.12 -9.63 11.68
C HIS A 236 14.68 -8.74 10.55
N ALA A 237 13.84 -8.35 9.59
CA ALA A 237 14.23 -7.50 8.47
C ALA A 237 14.19 -5.99 8.80
N THR A 238 13.55 -5.57 9.89
CA THR A 238 13.57 -4.16 10.32
C THR A 238 14.97 -3.79 10.79
N VAL A 239 15.69 -3.03 9.96
CA VAL A 239 16.94 -2.37 10.36
C VAL A 239 16.63 -1.48 11.56
N PRO A 240 17.30 -1.64 12.71
CA PRO A 240 17.15 -0.73 13.82
C PRO A 240 17.47 0.68 13.33
N LYS A 241 16.46 1.56 13.26
CA LYS A 241 16.67 2.97 12.90
C LYS A 241 17.66 3.51 13.92
N ALA A 242 18.88 3.81 13.47
CA ALA A 242 19.92 4.34 14.34
C ALA A 242 19.31 5.52 15.11
N ARG A 243 19.18 5.37 16.44
CA ARG A 243 18.72 6.47 17.28
C ARG A 243 19.71 7.60 17.03
N ALA A 244 19.26 8.64 16.32
CA ALA A 244 20.07 9.82 16.09
C ALA A 244 20.56 10.28 17.47
N ALA A 245 21.86 10.10 17.72
CA ALA A 245 22.46 10.52 18.95
C ALA A 245 22.25 12.03 19.01
N LYS A 246 21.32 12.48 19.86
CA LYS A 246 21.20 13.90 20.21
C LYS A 246 22.53 14.27 20.83
N ALA A 247 23.42 14.81 20.01
CA ALA A 247 24.69 15.37 20.43
C ALA A 247 24.35 16.47 21.43
N LYS A 248 24.44 16.14 22.71
CA LYS A 248 24.28 17.10 23.80
C LYS A 248 25.53 17.98 23.72
N ALA A 249 25.43 19.06 22.96
CA ALA A 249 26.45 20.08 22.86
C ALA A 249 26.73 20.59 24.28
N LYS A 250 27.79 20.08 24.88
CA LYS A 250 28.30 20.54 26.17
C LYS A 250 28.93 21.88 25.89
N GLY A 251 28.17 22.96 26.12
CA GLY A 251 28.63 24.32 25.97
C GLY A 251 29.95 24.51 26.71
N ALA A 252 30.99 24.83 25.95
CA ALA A 252 32.26 25.27 26.50
C ALA A 252 32.03 26.63 27.15
N ALA A 253 32.11 26.69 28.48
CA ALA A 253 32.15 27.93 29.21
C ALA A 253 33.45 28.67 28.85
N ALA A 254 33.31 29.89 28.35
CA ALA A 254 34.45 30.78 28.09
C ALA A 254 35.18 31.12 29.40
N PRO A 255 36.52 31.08 29.44
CA PRO A 255 37.26 31.56 30.60
C PRO A 255 37.22 33.09 30.62
N ASN A 256 36.51 33.64 31.60
CA ASN A 256 36.72 35.00 32.07
C ASN A 256 37.94 35.01 33.00
N GLY A 257 38.94 35.81 32.66
CA GLY A 257 40.09 36.14 33.51
C GLY A 257 41.13 36.87 32.66
N ALA A 258 41.12 38.21 32.59
CA ALA A 258 41.62 39.15 33.60
C ALA A 258 43.15 39.09 33.76
N ALA A 259 43.85 39.99 33.05
CA ALA A 259 44.89 40.91 33.55
C ALA A 259 45.41 41.76 32.38
#